data_AF-A0A8T6NVN6-F1
#
_entry.id   AF-A0A8T6NVN6-F1
#
_cell.length_a   1.000
_cell.length_b   1.000
_cell.length_c   1.000
_cell.angle_alpha   90.00
_cell.angle_beta   90.00
_cell.angle_gamma   90.00
#
_symmetry.space_group_name_H-M   'P 1'
#
loop_
_entity.id
_entity.type
_entity.pdbx_description
1 polymer ?
#
loop_
_entity_poly.entity_id
_entity_poly.type
_entity_poly.pdbx_seq_one_letter_code
_entity_poly.pdbx_strand_id
1 'polypeptide(L)' 'MPDIQRTEPRADARITLPDGSVWTAPVGTPLVAFLEAAYPDLLPTVWDEPGSDMLIAAGVDGRLREMTMPG' A
#
# COMPACT_ATOMS: atom_id res chain seq x y z
N MET A 1 -17.84 -25.13 -19.12
CA MET A 1 -17.57 -25.09 -17.66
C MET A 1 -16.18 -24.51 -17.49
N PRO A 2 -15.91 -23.65 -16.49
CA PRO A 2 -14.56 -23.13 -16.28
C PRO A 2 -13.62 -24.27 -15.86
N ASP A 3 -12.40 -24.25 -16.40
CA ASP A 3 -11.32 -25.13 -15.97
C ASP A 3 -10.73 -24.59 -14.67
N ILE A 4 -10.84 -25.35 -13.58
CA ILE A 4 -10.41 -24.93 -12.24
C ILE A 4 -9.12 -25.68 -11.91
N GLN A 5 -8.00 -24.95 -11.91
CA GLN A 5 -6.68 -25.51 -11.61
C GLN A 5 -6.11 -24.90 -10.32
N ARG A 6 -5.32 -25.70 -9.58
CA ARG A 6 -4.61 -25.24 -8.38
C ARG A 6 -3.47 -24.30 -8.79
N THR A 7 -3.40 -23.13 -8.15
CA THR A 7 -2.33 -22.16 -8.34
C THR A 7 -1.34 -22.19 -7.17
N GLU A 8 -0.16 -21.62 -7.39
CA GLU A 8 0.81 -21.33 -6.34
C GLU A 8 0.37 -20.07 -5.56
N PRO A 9 0.70 -19.95 -4.27
CA PRO A 9 0.46 -18.72 -3.53
C PRO A 9 1.10 -17.51 -4.23
N ARG A 10 0.44 -16.35 -4.21
CA ARG A 10 1.05 -15.12 -4.73
C ARG A 10 2.28 -14.78 -3.91
N ALA A 11 3.38 -14.48 -4.60
CA ALA A 11 4.61 -13.99 -3.99
C ALA A 11 4.55 -12.47 -3.75
N ASP A 12 3.62 -11.80 -4.40
CA ASP A 12 3.48 -10.36 -4.46
C ASP A 12 2.14 -9.87 -3.93
N ALA A 13 2.20 -8.83 -3.09
CA ALA A 13 1.06 -8.00 -2.73
C ALA A 13 0.85 -6.97 -3.85
N ARG A 14 -0.42 -6.73 -4.18
CA ARG A 14 -0.83 -5.77 -5.21
C ARG A 14 -1.84 -4.81 -4.63
N ILE A 15 -1.60 -3.51 -4.75
CA ILE A 15 -2.54 -2.47 -4.36
C ILE A 15 -3.03 -1.69 -5.58
N THR A 16 -4.23 -1.11 -5.47
CA THR A 16 -4.76 -0.16 -6.44
C THR A 16 -5.01 1.15 -5.72
N LEU A 17 -4.45 2.23 -6.24
CA LEU A 17 -4.55 3.56 -5.65
C LEU A 17 -5.77 4.33 -6.22
N PRO A 18 -6.20 5.44 -5.57
CA PRO A 18 -7.36 6.21 -6.02
C PRO A 18 -7.25 6.79 -7.43
N ASP A 19 -6.02 7.01 -7.92
CA ASP A 19 -5.74 7.44 -9.29
C ASP A 19 -5.85 6.30 -10.33
N GLY A 20 -6.18 5.09 -9.89
CA GLY A 20 -6.29 3.89 -10.72
C GLY A 20 -4.95 3.21 -11.01
N SER A 21 -3.83 3.74 -10.52
CA SER A 21 -2.52 3.10 -10.66
C SER A 21 -2.45 1.84 -9.81
N VAL A 22 -1.61 0.91 -10.26
CA VAL A 22 -1.44 -0.41 -9.66
C VAL A 22 0.02 -0.60 -9.30
N TRP A 23 0.27 -0.95 -8.04
CA TRP A 23 1.59 -1.15 -7.50
C TRP A 23 1.73 -2.55 -6.92
N THR A 24 2.92 -3.11 -7.06
CA THR A 24 3.24 -4.48 -6.64
C THR A 24 4.53 -4.49 -5.83
N ALA A 25 4.54 -5.22 -4.71
CA ALA A 25 5.72 -5.47 -3.90
C ALA A 25 5.62 -6.88 -3.28
N PRO A 26 6.68 -7.43 -2.66
CA PRO A 26 6.58 -8.71 -1.95
C PRO A 26 5.43 -8.74 -0.92
N VAL A 27 4.81 -9.91 -0.74
CA VAL A 27 3.82 -10.09 0.34
C VAL A 27 4.46 -9.75 1.69
N GLY A 28 3.75 -9.00 2.53
CA GLY A 28 4.26 -8.53 3.81
C GLY A 28 4.97 -7.17 3.76
N THR A 29 5.11 -6.56 2.57
CA THR A 29 5.55 -5.17 2.46
C THR A 29 4.57 -4.24 3.22
N PRO A 30 5.07 -3.36 4.11
CA PRO A 30 4.23 -2.39 4.80
C PRO A 30 3.54 -1.42 3.83
N LEU A 31 2.31 -1.01 4.16
CA LEU A 31 1.54 -0.10 3.31
C LEU A 31 2.23 1.26 3.09
N VAL A 32 2.99 1.74 4.09
CA VAL A 32 3.78 2.98 3.96
C VAL A 32 4.78 2.93 2.81
N ALA A 33 5.41 1.77 2.56
CA ALA A 33 6.41 1.64 1.50
C ALA A 33 5.78 1.77 0.10
N PHE A 34 4.53 1.33 -0.07
CA PHE A 34 3.79 1.56 -1.31
C PHE A 34 3.47 3.04 -1.51
N LEU A 35 3.08 3.75 -0.44
CA LEU A 35 2.79 5.18 -0.50
C LEU A 35 4.05 6.00 -0.77
N GLU A 36 5.20 5.63 -0.19
CA GLU A 36 6.51 6.24 -0.47
C GLU A 36 6.90 6.11 -1.93
N ALA A 37 6.65 4.95 -2.53
CA ALA A 37 6.91 4.75 -3.94
C ALA A 37 5.95 5.53 -4.86
N ALA A 38 4.66 5.60 -4.49
CA ALA A 38 3.63 6.18 -5.34
C ALA A 38 3.49 7.69 -5.22
N TYR A 39 3.74 8.24 -4.03
CA TYR A 39 3.56 9.66 -3.71
C TYR A 39 4.77 10.21 -2.94
N PRO A 40 5.98 10.18 -3.54
CA PRO A 40 7.20 10.62 -2.87
C PRO A 40 7.13 12.07 -2.39
N ASP A 41 6.34 12.91 -3.08
CA ASP A 41 6.17 14.34 -2.76
C ASP A 41 5.07 14.62 -1.72
N LEU A 42 4.23 13.63 -1.39
CA LEU A 42 3.14 13.79 -0.41
C LEU A 42 3.49 13.25 0.98
N LEU A 43 4.64 12.60 1.12
CA LEU A 43 5.08 12.03 2.38
C LEU A 43 6.07 12.98 3.05
N PRO A 44 5.87 13.32 4.34
CA PRO A 44 6.82 14.13 5.08
C PRO A 44 8.16 13.39 5.10
N THR A 45 9.16 13.96 4.42
CA THR A 45 10.48 13.34 4.25
C THR A 45 11.29 13.32 5.54
N VAL A 46 10.79 13.92 6.61
CA VAL A 46 11.53 14.11 7.84
C VAL A 46 10.55 14.11 9.01
N TRP A 47 10.86 13.30 10.01
CA TRP A 47 10.27 13.40 11.35
C TRP A 47 10.63 14.73 12.07
N ASP A 48 11.35 15.65 11.43
CA ASP A 48 11.92 16.88 12.02
C ASP A 48 11.46 18.21 11.38
N GLU A 49 10.54 18.23 10.40
CA GLU A 49 9.97 19.50 9.89
C GLU A 49 8.46 19.61 10.21
N PRO A 50 8.02 20.69 10.89
CA PRO A 50 6.62 20.87 11.20
C PRO A 50 5.85 21.42 9.99
N GLY A 51 5.23 20.51 9.25
CA GLY A 51 4.18 20.80 8.28
C GLY A 51 3.84 19.59 7.39
N SER A 52 2.62 19.07 7.33
CA SER A 52 1.54 19.01 8.32
C SER A 52 0.64 17.79 8.03
N ASP A 53 1.10 16.81 7.26
CA ASP A 53 0.31 15.64 6.90
C ASP A 53 1.00 14.38 7.43
N MET A 54 0.74 14.12 8.72
CA MET A 54 1.06 12.83 9.31
C MET A 54 0.10 11.80 8.69
N LEU A 55 0.61 10.98 7.78
CA LEU A 55 -0.10 9.79 7.33
C LEU A 55 -0.13 8.81 8.51
N ILE A 56 -1.30 8.70 9.15
CA ILE A 56 -1.51 7.86 10.35
C ILE A 56 -2.21 6.54 9.97
N ALA A 57 -2.97 6.54 8.87
CA ALA A 57 -3.75 5.41 8.41
C ALA A 57 -4.08 5.54 6.93
N ALA A 58 -4.38 4.41 6.30
CA ALA A 58 -4.91 4.37 4.94
C ALA A 58 -6.30 3.73 4.91
N GLY A 59 -7.14 4.19 3.99
CA GLY A 59 -8.39 3.52 3.65
C GLY A 59 -8.11 2.36 2.69
N VAL A 60 -8.31 1.13 3.13
CA VAL A 60 -8.20 -0.09 2.32
C VAL A 60 -9.57 -0.74 2.24
N ASP A 61 -10.12 -0.85 1.03
CA ASP A 61 -11.46 -1.43 0.77
C ASP A 61 -12.57 -0.84 1.65
N GLY A 62 -12.54 0.48 1.84
CA GLY A 62 -13.52 1.21 2.65
C GLY A 62 -13.35 1.05 4.17
N ARG A 63 -12.22 0.49 4.64
CA ARG A 63 -11.89 0.35 6.06
C ARG A 63 -10.58 1.04 6.40
N LEU A 64 -10.52 1.69 7.56
CA LEU A 64 -9.30 2.32 8.05
C LEU A 64 -8.32 1.23 8.53
N ARG A 65 -7.06 1.28 8.07
CA ARG A 65 -5.98 0.36 8.45
C ARG A 65 -4.73 1.12 8.89
N GLU A 66 -4.05 0.59 9.90
CA GLU A 66 -2.74 1.08 10.34
C GLU A 66 -1.68 0.79 9.26
N MET A 67 -0.75 1.72 9.05
CA MET A 67 0.24 1.64 7.98
C MET A 67 1.34 0.59 8.18
N THR A 68 1.54 0.14 9.42
CA THR A 68 2.45 -0.96 9.76
C THR A 68 1.86 -2.33 9.42
N MET A 69 0.56 -2.39 9.10
CA MET A 69 -0.10 -3.62 8.72
C MET A 69 0.51 -4.16 7.41
N PRO A 70 0.87 -5.46 7.36
CA PRO A 70 1.31 -6.07 6.12
C PRO A 70 0.18 -6.06 5.08
N GLY A 71 0.52 -5.65 3.86
CA GLY A 71 -0.32 -5.78 2.67
C GLY A 71 -0.34 -7.19 2.11
#